data_AF-A0AA37SN09-F1
#
_entry.id   AF-A0AA37SN09-F1
#
_cell.length_a   1.000
_cell.length_b   1.000
_cell.length_c   1.000
_cell.angle_alpha   90.00
_cell.angle_beta   90.00
_cell.angle_gamma   90.00
#
_symmetry.space_group_name_H-M   'P 1'
#
loop_
_entity.id
_entity.type
_entity.pdbx_description
1 polymer ?
#
loop_
_entity_poly.entity_id
_entity_poly.type
_entity_poly.pdbx_seq_one_letter_code
_entity_poly.pdbx_strand_id
1 'polypeptide(L)'
;MDDEYSEIVKIALRDAGNKLLLTNQDSTSRVLPITKIGNNRYQLSFQNTLSIQPDSLVSIMESSLAKLGIPEHYRVEVLQCEDSEVAYSYEMMSVIDNSEIPCAERDLPDACYILQVRFLNGPDLVSITYLILLAIVILSFGFAFRKKEDPELAAVERNYAMIGNYEFHLEQSKLVFNQEESNLTKKECELLEILNERINETVKRDELMKRIWEDNGVFVGRSLDTYISKLRKKLKLDSSIKISNVHGVGYKLEVQV
;
A
#
# COMPACT_ATOMS: atom_id res chain seq x y z
N MET A 1 -0.33 17.19 12.08
CA MET A 1 0.48 16.75 10.92
C MET A 1 1.32 17.88 10.34
N ASP A 2 0.79 19.09 10.08
CA ASP A 2 1.60 20.20 9.49
C ASP A 2 2.74 20.71 10.41
N ASP A 3 2.55 20.69 11.73
CA ASP A 3 3.54 21.21 12.69
C ASP A 3 4.76 20.28 12.87
N GLU A 4 4.53 18.98 13.07
CA GLU A 4 5.59 17.98 13.21
C GLU A 4 6.45 17.86 11.95
N TYR A 5 5.83 17.85 10.76
CA TYR A 5 6.54 17.88 9.49
C TYR A 5 7.40 19.15 9.36
N SER A 6 6.86 20.30 9.76
CA SER A 6 7.59 21.57 9.76
C SER A 6 8.82 21.53 10.68
N GLU A 7 8.74 20.90 11.84
CA GLU A 7 9.90 20.73 12.74
C GLU A 7 10.96 19.81 12.14
N ILE A 8 10.56 18.70 11.51
CA ILE A 8 11.48 17.79 10.81
C ILE A 8 12.23 18.53 9.69
N VAL A 9 11.52 19.34 8.90
CA VAL A 9 12.13 20.16 7.84
C VAL A 9 13.14 21.15 8.42
N LYS A 10 12.80 21.84 9.52
CA LYS A 10 13.74 22.76 10.18
C LYS A 10 15.00 22.05 10.68
N ILE A 11 14.90 20.80 11.13
CA ILE A 11 16.06 20.00 11.55
C ILE A 11 16.95 19.69 10.34
N ALA A 12 16.38 19.20 9.23
CA ALA A 12 17.16 18.90 8.03
C ALA A 12 17.84 20.14 7.42
N LEU A 13 17.12 21.27 7.34
CA LEU A 13 17.70 22.52 6.84
C LEU A 13 18.82 23.05 7.74
N ARG A 14 18.72 22.82 9.04
CA ARG A 14 19.80 23.17 9.98
C ARG A 14 21.03 22.26 9.80
N ASP A 15 20.84 20.96 9.55
CA ASP A 15 21.94 20.04 9.18
C ASP A 15 22.61 20.50 7.88
N ALA A 16 21.83 20.88 6.86
CA ALA A 16 22.35 21.39 5.59
C ALA A 16 23.16 22.68 5.79
N GLY A 17 22.62 23.65 6.52
CA GLY A 17 23.34 24.88 6.86
C GLY A 17 24.63 24.63 7.61
N ASN A 18 24.64 23.70 8.57
CA ASN A 18 25.84 23.33 9.30
C ASN A 18 26.91 22.75 8.37
N LYS A 19 26.53 21.82 7.47
CA LYS A 19 27.47 21.26 6.48
C LYS A 19 28.02 22.33 5.53
N LEU A 20 27.21 23.30 5.10
CA LEU A 20 27.66 24.42 4.26
C LEU A 20 28.75 25.25 4.95
N LEU A 21 28.58 25.55 6.25
CA LEU A 21 29.60 26.24 7.04
C LEU A 21 30.89 25.40 7.14
N LEU A 22 30.75 24.09 7.41
CA LEU A 22 31.91 23.20 7.49
C LEU A 22 32.68 23.09 6.16
N THR A 23 31.99 23.10 5.02
CA THR A 23 32.64 23.15 3.69
C THR A 23 33.43 24.45 3.49
N ASN A 24 32.98 25.54 4.11
CA ASN A 24 33.70 26.82 4.17
C ASN A 24 34.80 26.85 5.26
N GLN A 25 35.13 25.70 5.87
CA GLN A 25 36.08 25.59 6.98
C GLN A 25 35.67 26.42 8.22
N ASP A 26 34.39 26.75 8.33
CA ASP A 26 33.83 27.50 9.44
C ASP A 26 33.10 26.56 10.42
N SER A 27 33.69 26.37 11.59
CA SER A 27 33.13 25.54 12.66
C SER A 27 32.50 26.36 13.80
N THR A 28 32.46 27.68 13.67
CA THR A 28 32.12 28.61 14.76
C THR A 28 30.87 29.43 14.48
N SER A 29 30.65 29.79 13.22
CA SER A 29 29.44 30.52 12.83
C SER A 29 28.20 29.70 13.09
N ARG A 30 27.11 30.42 13.35
CA ARG A 30 25.81 29.82 13.62
C ARG A 30 24.96 29.86 12.37
N VAL A 31 24.25 28.76 12.14
CA VAL A 31 23.03 28.78 11.34
C VAL A 31 21.97 29.50 12.16
N LEU A 32 21.46 30.62 11.64
CA LEU A 32 20.40 31.39 12.29
C LEU A 32 19.10 30.59 12.32
N PRO A 33 18.09 31.00 13.13
CA PRO A 33 16.84 30.28 13.23
C PRO A 33 16.18 30.04 11.85
N ILE A 34 15.84 28.78 11.57
CA ILE A 34 15.11 28.40 10.37
C ILE A 34 13.65 28.87 10.52
N THR A 35 13.19 29.73 9.61
CA THR A 35 11.83 30.30 9.66
C THR A 35 10.97 29.72 8.54
N LYS A 36 9.69 29.44 8.83
CA LYS A 36 8.67 29.11 7.82
C LYS A 36 8.05 30.43 7.36
N ILE A 37 8.34 30.84 6.13
CA ILE A 37 7.91 32.12 5.56
C ILE A 37 6.65 32.00 4.68
N GLY A 38 6.17 30.77 4.46
CA GLY A 38 4.94 30.49 3.73
C GLY A 38 4.61 29.01 3.72
N ASN A 39 3.60 28.63 2.95
CA ASN A 39 3.25 27.22 2.76
C ASN A 39 4.40 26.49 2.08
N ASN A 40 4.95 25.50 2.77
CA ASN A 40 6.09 24.69 2.32
C ASN A 40 7.32 25.51 1.92
N ARG A 41 7.47 26.73 2.45
CA ARG A 41 8.59 27.62 2.17
C ARG A 41 9.31 27.97 3.46
N TYR A 42 10.61 27.71 3.46
CA TYR A 42 11.49 27.87 4.59
C TYR A 42 12.67 28.74 4.22
N GLN A 43 13.21 29.44 5.20
CA GLN A 43 14.35 30.31 5.03
C GLN A 43 15.44 29.92 6.04
N LEU A 44 16.68 29.89 5.56
CA LEU A 44 17.87 29.78 6.38
C LEU A 44 18.88 30.86 6.02
N SER A 45 19.65 31.28 7.02
CA SER A 45 20.66 32.32 6.91
C SER A 45 21.78 32.06 7.93
N PHE A 46 22.87 32.78 7.80
CA PHE A 46 24.10 32.54 8.55
C PHE A 46 24.52 33.78 9.32
N GLN A 47 25.24 33.59 10.42
CA GLN A 47 25.76 34.69 11.22
C GLN A 47 26.81 35.53 10.47
N ASN A 48 27.65 34.87 9.65
CA ASN A 48 28.73 35.47 8.88
C ASN A 48 28.54 35.19 7.37
N THR A 49 29.32 35.88 6.54
CA THR A 49 29.38 35.63 5.10
C THR A 49 29.97 34.25 4.80
N LEU A 50 29.63 33.71 3.63
CA LEU A 50 30.21 32.46 3.14
C LEU A 50 30.29 32.46 1.62
N SER A 51 31.20 31.64 1.08
CA SER A 51 31.22 31.26 -0.33
C SER A 51 30.31 30.04 -0.55
N ILE A 52 29.64 29.96 -1.70
CA ILE A 52 28.74 28.84 -2.01
C ILE A 52 29.12 28.26 -3.37
N GLN A 53 29.58 27.01 -3.36
CA GLN A 53 29.74 26.22 -4.58
C GLN A 53 28.42 25.47 -4.90
N PRO A 54 27.85 25.63 -6.11
CA PRO A 54 26.61 24.97 -6.52
C PRO A 54 26.56 23.45 -6.29
N ASP A 55 27.61 22.71 -6.66
CA ASP A 55 27.64 21.24 -6.53
C ASP A 55 27.61 20.78 -5.07
N SER A 56 28.36 21.48 -4.23
CA SER A 56 28.38 21.27 -2.78
C SER A 56 27.01 21.57 -2.18
N LEU A 57 26.37 22.67 -2.59
CA LEU A 57 25.03 23.02 -2.11
C LEU A 57 24.01 21.94 -2.46
N VAL A 58 23.98 21.48 -3.71
CA VAL A 58 23.04 20.45 -4.17
C VAL A 58 23.20 19.14 -3.38
N SER A 59 24.44 18.62 -3.30
CA SER A 59 24.72 17.36 -2.60
C SER A 59 24.49 17.44 -1.07
N ILE A 60 24.79 18.59 -0.45
CA ILE A 60 24.51 18.83 0.96
C ILE A 60 23.02 18.83 1.22
N MET A 61 22.25 19.57 0.42
CA MET A 61 20.79 19.67 0.57
C MET A 61 20.12 18.31 0.37
N GLU A 62 20.48 17.59 -0.70
CA GLU A 62 19.99 16.24 -0.97
C GLU A 62 20.28 15.29 0.20
N SER A 63 21.55 15.19 0.62
CA SER A 63 21.95 14.28 1.70
C SER A 63 21.37 14.65 3.07
N SER A 64 21.06 15.93 3.32
CA SER A 64 20.44 16.38 4.57
C SER A 64 18.93 16.12 4.61
N LEU A 65 18.23 16.33 3.48
CA LEU A 65 16.79 16.11 3.38
C LEU A 65 16.44 14.62 3.32
N ALA A 66 17.20 13.83 2.55
CA ALA A 66 16.97 12.38 2.39
C ALA A 66 17.11 11.61 3.72
N LYS A 67 18.00 12.04 4.62
CA LYS A 67 18.19 11.42 5.95
C LYS A 67 16.92 11.39 6.80
N LEU A 68 16.00 12.34 6.61
CA LEU A 68 14.76 12.45 7.38
C LEU A 68 13.52 12.08 6.56
N GLY A 69 13.69 11.47 5.39
CA GLY A 69 12.58 11.04 4.53
C GLY A 69 11.73 12.21 3.98
N ILE A 70 12.34 13.39 3.82
CA ILE A 70 11.66 14.57 3.28
C ILE A 70 11.53 14.43 1.75
N PRO A 71 10.42 14.89 1.13
CA PRO A 71 10.21 14.80 -0.30
C PRO A 71 11.37 15.34 -1.13
N GLU A 72 11.74 14.58 -2.16
CA GLU A 72 12.87 14.89 -3.05
C GLU A 72 12.54 15.99 -4.07
N HIS A 73 11.29 16.43 -4.17
CA HIS A 73 10.89 17.52 -5.06
C HIS A 73 10.87 18.87 -4.34
N TYR A 74 11.97 19.61 -4.47
CA TYR A 74 12.15 20.90 -3.84
C TYR A 74 12.96 21.85 -4.73
N ARG A 75 12.75 23.15 -4.51
CA ARG A 75 13.52 24.23 -5.12
C ARG A 75 14.31 24.96 -4.05
N VAL A 76 15.56 25.29 -4.36
CA VAL A 76 16.41 26.14 -3.53
C VAL A 76 16.74 27.41 -4.32
N GLU A 77 16.58 28.54 -3.66
CA GLU A 77 16.96 29.86 -4.17
C GLU A 77 17.98 30.46 -3.18
N VAL A 78 19.10 30.94 -3.71
CA VAL A 78 20.15 31.65 -2.97
C VAL A 78 20.00 33.13 -3.30
N LEU A 79 19.51 33.91 -2.34
CA LEU A 79 19.25 35.33 -2.50
C LEU A 79 20.38 36.15 -1.88
N GLN A 80 20.74 37.27 -2.51
CA GLN A 80 21.67 38.24 -1.93
C GLN A 80 20.97 39.03 -0.82
N CYS A 81 21.66 39.30 0.29
CA CYS A 81 21.05 40.04 1.40
C CYS A 81 20.75 41.52 1.08
N GLU A 82 21.45 42.12 0.10
CA GLU A 82 21.37 43.56 -0.20
C GLU A 82 20.08 43.94 -0.94
N ASP A 83 19.77 43.24 -2.02
CA ASP A 83 18.65 43.54 -2.92
C ASP A 83 17.59 42.42 -2.96
N SER A 84 17.85 41.28 -2.29
CA SER A 84 17.00 40.08 -2.36
C SER A 84 16.86 39.50 -3.78
N GLU A 85 17.80 39.80 -4.69
CA GLU A 85 17.85 39.17 -6.00
C GLU A 85 18.44 37.76 -5.91
N VAL A 86 18.00 36.88 -6.82
CA VAL A 86 18.43 35.49 -6.85
C VAL A 86 19.81 35.38 -7.50
N ALA A 87 20.83 35.07 -6.69
CA ALA A 87 22.19 34.82 -7.17
C ALA A 87 22.32 33.42 -7.82
N TYR A 88 21.59 32.44 -7.30
CA TYR A 88 21.56 31.08 -7.83
C TYR A 88 20.28 30.37 -7.44
N SER A 89 19.80 29.45 -8.27
CA SER A 89 18.67 28.61 -7.93
C SER A 89 18.71 27.29 -8.68
N TYR A 90 18.17 26.24 -8.07
CA TYR A 90 17.97 24.96 -8.72
C TYR A 90 16.72 24.27 -8.19
N GLU A 91 16.23 23.32 -8.97
CA GLU A 91 15.11 22.46 -8.62
C GLU A 91 15.57 21.00 -8.69
N MET A 92 15.24 20.23 -7.66
CA MET A 92 15.54 18.81 -7.57
C MET A 92 14.27 18.03 -7.90
N MET A 93 14.34 17.10 -8.86
CA MET A 93 13.22 16.25 -9.29
C MET A 93 13.61 14.76 -9.23
N SER A 94 13.63 14.18 -8.03
CA SER A 94 13.87 12.73 -7.78
C SER A 94 15.22 12.15 -8.27
N VAL A 95 15.68 11.09 -7.62
CA VAL A 95 17.00 10.44 -7.84
C VAL A 95 17.23 9.86 -9.25
N ILE A 96 16.23 9.84 -10.15
CA ILE A 96 16.32 9.10 -11.43
C ILE A 96 16.92 9.95 -12.57
N ASP A 97 16.98 11.28 -12.44
CA ASP A 97 17.61 12.10 -13.47
C ASP A 97 19.03 12.51 -13.06
N ASN A 98 19.99 12.26 -13.96
CA ASN A 98 21.31 12.89 -13.92
C ASN A 98 21.13 14.39 -14.14
N SER A 99 20.60 15.09 -13.13
CA SER A 99 20.29 16.50 -13.20
C SER A 99 21.60 17.25 -13.39
N GLU A 100 21.79 17.77 -14.61
CA GLU A 100 22.90 18.68 -14.90
C GLU A 100 22.77 19.89 -13.97
N ILE A 101 23.76 20.10 -13.09
CA ILE A 101 23.77 21.22 -12.14
C ILE A 101 24.25 22.46 -12.89
N PRO A 102 23.38 23.48 -13.12
CA PRO A 102 23.81 24.70 -13.79
C PRO A 102 24.86 25.42 -12.94
N CYS A 103 25.85 26.01 -13.59
CA CYS A 103 26.94 26.72 -12.90
C CYS A 103 27.79 25.86 -11.95
N ALA A 104 27.79 24.53 -12.13
CA ALA A 104 28.77 23.64 -11.51
C ALA A 104 30.19 24.21 -11.60
N GLU A 105 30.98 24.03 -10.54
CA GLU A 105 32.35 24.55 -10.39
C GLU A 105 32.51 26.08 -10.40
N ARG A 106 31.43 26.87 -10.36
CA ARG A 106 31.49 28.33 -10.25
C ARG A 106 31.03 28.80 -8.88
N ASP A 107 31.98 29.19 -8.06
CA ASP A 107 31.71 29.69 -6.71
C ASP A 107 30.94 31.01 -6.75
N LEU A 108 29.87 31.07 -5.97
CA LEU A 108 29.33 32.33 -5.51
C LEU A 108 30.32 32.93 -4.50
N PRO A 109 30.74 34.19 -4.66
CA PRO A 109 31.79 34.78 -3.84
C PRO A 109 31.38 34.88 -2.37
N ASP A 110 32.37 35.06 -1.48
CA ASP A 110 32.12 35.29 -0.06
C ASP A 110 31.25 36.54 0.14
N ALA A 111 29.99 36.33 0.50
CA ALA A 111 29.00 37.39 0.69
C ALA A 111 27.88 36.93 1.63
N CYS A 112 26.95 37.86 1.90
CA CYS A 112 25.76 37.56 2.68
C CYS A 112 24.69 36.95 1.77
N TYR A 113 24.28 35.72 2.10
CA TYR A 113 23.23 35.00 1.39
C TYR A 113 22.10 34.54 2.31
N ILE A 114 20.90 34.50 1.74
CA ILE A 114 19.71 33.89 2.33
C ILE A 114 19.31 32.73 1.42
N LEU A 115 19.18 31.53 1.98
CA LEU A 115 18.65 30.40 1.22
C LEU A 115 17.15 30.29 1.50
N GLN A 116 16.35 30.28 0.44
CA GLN A 116 14.94 29.94 0.50
C GLN A 116 14.73 28.56 -0.12
N VAL A 117 14.05 27.69 0.62
CA VAL A 117 13.75 26.32 0.21
C VAL A 117 12.25 26.15 0.13
N ARG A 118 11.76 25.78 -1.05
CA ARG A 118 10.33 25.53 -1.31
C ARG A 118 10.12 24.08 -1.70
N PHE A 119 9.29 23.37 -0.96
CA PHE A 119 8.87 22.01 -1.33
C PHE A 119 7.69 22.10 -2.30
N LEU A 120 7.86 21.54 -3.50
CA LEU A 120 6.92 21.67 -4.61
C LEU A 120 5.85 20.58 -4.57
N ASN A 121 6.16 19.43 -3.99
CA ASN A 121 5.19 18.39 -3.65
C ASN A 121 4.86 18.43 -2.15
N GLY A 122 4.08 19.45 -1.75
CA GLY A 122 3.34 19.34 -0.49
C GLY A 122 2.26 18.28 -0.58
N PRO A 123 1.66 17.82 0.53
CA PRO A 123 0.35 17.19 0.45
C PRO A 123 -0.61 18.20 -0.19
N ASP A 124 -0.93 18.01 -1.47
CA ASP A 124 -1.88 18.87 -2.17
C ASP A 124 -3.26 18.73 -1.51
N LEU A 125 -3.60 19.69 -0.65
CA LEU A 125 -4.96 19.89 -0.16
C LEU A 125 -5.96 19.95 -1.33
N VAL A 126 -5.54 20.37 -2.51
CA VAL A 126 -6.34 20.41 -3.74
C VAL A 126 -6.72 18.99 -4.21
N SER A 127 -5.80 18.02 -4.13
CA SER A 127 -6.09 16.63 -4.51
C SER A 127 -7.04 15.98 -3.50
N ILE A 128 -6.83 16.24 -2.20
CA ILE A 128 -7.70 15.75 -1.13
C ILE A 128 -9.09 16.40 -1.19
N THR A 129 -9.19 17.70 -1.46
CA THR A 129 -10.49 18.38 -1.61
C THR A 129 -11.22 17.94 -2.86
N TYR A 130 -10.53 17.64 -3.96
CA TYR A 130 -11.17 17.05 -5.15
C TYR A 130 -11.66 15.62 -4.88
N LEU A 131 -10.92 14.82 -4.11
CA LEU A 131 -11.35 13.50 -3.64
C LEU A 131 -12.53 13.60 -2.67
N ILE A 132 -12.56 14.59 -1.78
CA ILE A 132 -13.69 14.84 -0.87
C ILE A 132 -14.90 15.36 -1.65
N LEU A 133 -14.71 16.24 -2.64
CA LEU A 133 -15.79 16.72 -3.50
C LEU A 133 -16.30 15.60 -4.40
N LEU A 134 -15.44 14.75 -4.95
CA LEU A 134 -15.84 13.52 -5.64
C LEU A 134 -16.59 12.59 -4.68
N ALA A 135 -16.12 12.41 -3.44
CA ALA A 135 -16.81 11.62 -2.44
C ALA A 135 -18.17 12.22 -2.08
N ILE A 136 -18.30 13.55 -1.95
CA ILE A 136 -19.57 14.23 -1.69
C ILE A 136 -20.49 14.16 -2.91
N VAL A 137 -19.97 14.24 -4.13
CA VAL A 137 -20.72 14.05 -5.37
C VAL A 137 -21.19 12.59 -5.47
N ILE A 138 -20.33 11.61 -5.19
CA ILE A 138 -20.69 10.18 -5.13
C ILE A 138 -21.71 9.91 -4.02
N LEU A 139 -21.55 10.53 -2.85
CA LEU A 139 -22.48 10.40 -1.72
C LEU A 139 -23.82 11.09 -2.01
N SER A 140 -23.83 12.24 -2.67
CA SER A 140 -25.07 12.97 -3.03
C SER A 140 -25.79 12.33 -4.22
N PHE A 141 -25.06 11.78 -5.19
CA PHE A 141 -25.62 10.93 -6.25
C PHE A 141 -26.16 9.63 -5.63
N GLY A 142 -25.42 9.00 -4.71
CA GLY A 142 -25.88 7.86 -3.93
C GLY A 142 -27.09 8.18 -3.03
N PHE A 143 -27.23 9.41 -2.55
CA PHE A 143 -28.37 9.86 -1.74
C PHE A 143 -29.62 10.16 -2.59
N ALA A 144 -29.44 10.73 -3.79
CA ALA A 144 -30.52 10.98 -4.75
C ALA A 144 -31.10 9.69 -5.35
N PHE A 145 -30.33 8.60 -5.36
CA PHE A 145 -30.76 7.27 -5.79
C PHE A 145 -31.14 6.33 -4.62
N ARG A 146 -31.44 6.86 -3.42
CA ARG A 146 -32.04 6.06 -2.33
C ARG A 146 -33.50 5.74 -2.63
N LYS A 147 -33.72 4.76 -3.49
CA LYS A 147 -34.96 3.98 -3.53
C LYS A 147 -35.13 3.30 -2.17
N LYS A 148 -36.28 3.53 -1.56
CA LYS A 148 -36.69 3.04 -0.25
C LYS A 148 -36.96 1.53 -0.35
N GLU A 149 -36.11 0.69 0.24
CA GLU A 149 -36.33 -0.76 0.35
C GLU A 149 -35.66 -1.30 1.63
N ASP A 150 -36.36 -2.22 2.29
CA ASP A 150 -36.19 -2.77 3.66
C ASP A 150 -34.79 -3.33 3.98
N PRO A 151 -34.40 -3.41 5.27
CA PRO A 151 -33.06 -3.78 5.68
C PRO A 151 -32.93 -5.31 5.84
N GLU A 152 -32.46 -6.03 4.83
CA GLU A 152 -31.77 -7.30 5.08
C GLU A 152 -30.80 -7.71 3.94
N LEU A 153 -29.51 -7.72 4.29
CA LEU A 153 -28.34 -8.33 3.63
C LEU A 153 -27.95 -7.91 2.20
N ALA A 154 -27.05 -6.93 2.14
CA ALA A 154 -26.15 -6.69 1.00
C ALA A 154 -25.08 -7.79 0.91
N ALA A 155 -24.90 -8.37 -0.28
CA ALA A 155 -23.91 -9.39 -0.57
C ALA A 155 -22.48 -8.83 -0.49
N VAL A 156 -21.71 -9.36 0.48
CA VAL A 156 -20.26 -9.29 0.55
C VAL A 156 -19.67 -10.14 -0.60
N GLU A 157 -18.57 -9.70 -1.21
CA GLU A 157 -17.76 -10.56 -2.09
C GLU A 157 -17.44 -11.87 -1.34
N ARG A 158 -18.11 -12.97 -1.73
CA ARG A 158 -17.96 -14.24 -1.02
C ARG A 158 -16.67 -14.94 -1.48
N ASN A 159 -15.61 -14.84 -0.69
CA ASN A 159 -14.39 -15.68 -0.82
C ASN A 159 -14.65 -17.15 -0.40
N TYR A 160 -15.84 -17.66 -0.67
CA TYR A 160 -16.30 -18.99 -0.29
C TYR A 160 -17.40 -19.46 -1.24
N ALA A 161 -17.44 -20.76 -1.50
CA ALA A 161 -18.49 -21.38 -2.30
C ALA A 161 -19.65 -21.80 -1.39
N MET A 162 -20.88 -21.64 -1.86
CA MET A 162 -22.06 -22.19 -1.16
C MET A 162 -22.30 -23.62 -1.60
N ILE A 163 -22.39 -24.54 -0.64
CA ILE A 163 -22.83 -25.92 -0.85
C ILE A 163 -24.09 -26.10 -0.01
N GLY A 164 -25.27 -26.04 -0.62
CA GLY A 164 -26.52 -25.88 0.14
C GLY A 164 -26.43 -24.64 1.05
N ASN A 165 -26.59 -24.83 2.36
CA ASN A 165 -26.42 -23.78 3.37
C ASN A 165 -25.03 -23.78 4.04
N TYR A 166 -24.07 -24.57 3.56
CA TYR A 166 -22.68 -24.50 4.03
C TYR A 166 -21.89 -23.46 3.26
N GLU A 167 -21.08 -22.69 4.01
CA GLU A 167 -20.03 -21.84 3.47
C GLU A 167 -18.72 -22.65 3.38
N PHE A 168 -18.27 -22.94 2.17
CA PHE A 168 -17.04 -23.69 1.90
C PHE A 168 -15.89 -22.74 1.56
N HIS A 169 -14.96 -22.59 2.49
CA HIS A 169 -13.76 -21.77 2.35
C HIS A 169 -12.59 -22.64 1.88
N LEU A 170 -12.32 -22.62 0.58
CA LEU A 170 -11.29 -23.46 -0.04
C LEU A 170 -9.88 -23.14 0.51
N GLU A 171 -9.50 -21.86 0.51
CA GLU A 171 -8.17 -21.40 0.96
C GLU A 171 -7.91 -21.71 2.44
N GLN A 172 -8.96 -21.67 3.25
CA GLN A 172 -8.87 -21.90 4.69
C GLN A 172 -9.09 -23.36 5.07
N SER A 173 -9.47 -24.23 4.12
CA SER A 173 -9.84 -25.62 4.36
C SER A 173 -10.91 -25.79 5.43
N LYS A 174 -11.99 -25.00 5.33
CA LYS A 174 -13.08 -24.93 6.34
C LYS A 174 -14.47 -25.02 5.72
N LEU A 175 -15.38 -25.59 6.49
CA LEU A 175 -16.83 -25.52 6.27
C LEU A 175 -17.49 -24.80 7.44
N VAL A 176 -18.38 -23.85 7.15
CA VAL A 176 -19.17 -23.13 8.16
C VAL A 176 -20.66 -23.38 7.90
N PHE A 177 -21.41 -23.74 8.93
CA PHE A 177 -22.87 -23.87 8.87
C PHE A 177 -23.46 -23.27 10.13
N ASN A 178 -24.32 -22.24 10.01
CA ASN A 178 -24.95 -21.55 11.14
C ASN A 178 -23.96 -21.24 12.29
N GLN A 179 -22.79 -20.69 11.96
CA GLN A 179 -21.69 -20.35 12.89
C GLN A 179 -20.90 -21.52 13.49
N GLU A 180 -21.19 -22.78 13.13
CA GLU A 180 -20.36 -23.93 13.48
C GLU A 180 -19.28 -24.17 12.41
N GLU A 181 -18.01 -24.05 12.81
CA GLU A 181 -16.86 -24.32 11.94
C GLU A 181 -16.41 -25.79 12.00
N SER A 182 -16.19 -26.40 10.84
CA SER A 182 -15.55 -27.72 10.70
C SER A 182 -14.33 -27.64 9.79
N ASN A 183 -13.16 -27.93 10.35
CA ASN A 183 -11.91 -28.01 9.56
C ASN A 183 -11.91 -29.26 8.67
N LEU A 184 -11.45 -29.11 7.44
CA LEU A 184 -11.25 -30.19 6.48
C LEU A 184 -9.74 -30.48 6.36
N THR A 185 -9.40 -31.74 6.16
CA THR A 185 -8.03 -32.09 5.74
C THR A 185 -7.86 -31.76 4.26
N LYS A 186 -6.62 -31.55 3.80
CA LYS A 186 -6.31 -31.22 2.39
C LYS A 186 -7.03 -32.13 1.38
N LYS A 187 -7.01 -33.46 1.60
CA LYS A 187 -7.69 -34.44 0.75
C LYS A 187 -9.21 -34.37 0.82
N GLU A 188 -9.78 -33.95 1.95
CA GLU A 188 -11.23 -33.74 2.07
C GLU A 188 -11.65 -32.46 1.35
N CYS A 189 -10.82 -31.39 1.37
CA CYS A 189 -11.05 -30.18 0.59
C CYS A 189 -11.04 -30.47 -0.90
N GLU A 190 -9.98 -31.10 -1.41
CA GLU A 190 -9.84 -31.44 -2.83
C GLU A 190 -10.99 -32.34 -3.31
N LEU A 191 -11.37 -33.33 -2.51
CA LEU A 191 -12.52 -34.20 -2.83
C LEU A 191 -13.85 -33.42 -2.87
N LEU A 192 -14.06 -32.53 -1.90
CA LEU A 192 -15.30 -31.75 -1.84
C LEU A 192 -15.35 -30.70 -2.95
N GLU A 193 -14.23 -30.09 -3.29
CA GLU A 193 -14.08 -29.14 -4.40
C GLU A 193 -14.47 -29.78 -5.73
N ILE A 194 -13.92 -30.96 -6.06
CA ILE A 194 -14.25 -31.68 -7.30
C ILE A 194 -15.75 -32.02 -7.36
N LEU A 195 -16.35 -32.43 -6.23
CA LEU A 195 -17.77 -32.72 -6.16
C LEU A 195 -18.63 -31.45 -6.24
N ASN A 196 -18.14 -30.33 -5.73
CA ASN A 196 -18.81 -29.04 -5.76
C ASN A 196 -18.77 -28.38 -7.15
N GLU A 197 -17.71 -28.59 -7.93
CA GLU A 197 -17.65 -28.17 -9.33
C GLU A 197 -18.74 -28.82 -10.19
N ARG A 198 -19.21 -30.01 -9.78
CA ARG A 198 -20.20 -30.81 -10.52
C ARG A 198 -21.36 -31.25 -9.61
N ILE A 199 -21.98 -30.28 -8.93
CA ILE A 199 -23.19 -30.54 -8.13
C ILE A 199 -24.26 -31.21 -9.00
N ASN A 200 -24.94 -32.19 -8.43
CA ASN A 200 -25.97 -33.00 -9.05
C ASN A 200 -25.51 -33.87 -10.23
N GLU A 201 -24.20 -34.00 -10.47
CA GLU A 201 -23.62 -34.91 -11.47
C GLU A 201 -22.83 -36.05 -10.83
N THR A 202 -22.70 -37.16 -11.54
CA THR A 202 -21.94 -38.32 -11.06
C THR A 202 -20.48 -38.22 -11.48
N VAL A 203 -19.57 -38.13 -10.51
CA VAL A 203 -18.13 -38.16 -10.74
C VAL A 203 -17.61 -39.59 -10.57
N LYS A 204 -16.86 -40.08 -11.56
CA LYS A 204 -16.37 -41.47 -11.59
C LYS A 204 -15.33 -41.73 -10.50
N ARG A 205 -15.31 -42.95 -9.94
CA ARG A 205 -14.32 -43.32 -8.90
C ARG A 205 -12.89 -43.16 -9.37
N ASP A 206 -12.59 -43.60 -10.59
CA ASP A 206 -11.23 -43.53 -11.16
C ASP A 206 -10.78 -42.08 -11.35
N GLU A 207 -11.69 -41.17 -11.69
CA GLU A 207 -11.41 -39.74 -11.81
C GLU A 207 -11.09 -39.11 -10.45
N LEU A 208 -11.87 -39.43 -9.42
CA LEU A 208 -11.62 -38.97 -8.05
C LEU A 208 -10.30 -39.52 -7.50
N MET A 209 -10.04 -40.81 -7.72
CA MET A 209 -8.79 -41.45 -7.30
C MET A 209 -7.58 -40.84 -7.98
N LYS A 210 -7.66 -40.61 -9.30
CA LYS A 210 -6.59 -39.99 -10.07
C LYS A 210 -6.25 -38.60 -9.55
N ARG A 211 -7.25 -37.72 -9.44
CA ARG A 211 -7.01 -36.30 -9.12
C ARG A 211 -6.53 -36.07 -7.69
N ILE A 212 -6.92 -36.91 -6.74
CA ILE A 212 -6.53 -36.75 -5.33
C ILE A 212 -5.22 -37.49 -5.00
N TRP A 213 -4.89 -38.58 -5.71
CA TRP A 213 -3.72 -39.43 -5.38
C TRP A 213 -2.61 -39.49 -6.43
N GLU A 214 -2.85 -39.33 -7.74
CA GLU A 214 -1.78 -39.42 -8.75
C GLU A 214 -0.87 -38.18 -8.76
N ASP A 215 -1.39 -36.98 -8.52
CA ASP A 215 -0.60 -35.73 -8.52
C ASP A 215 0.27 -35.54 -7.26
N ASN A 216 0.05 -36.34 -6.20
CA ASN A 216 0.71 -36.15 -4.89
C ASN A 216 1.64 -37.30 -4.47
N GLY A 217 1.95 -38.26 -5.35
CA GLY A 217 3.07 -39.20 -5.20
C GLY A 217 3.06 -40.18 -4.01
N VAL A 218 1.97 -40.27 -3.21
CA VAL A 218 1.93 -41.15 -2.04
C VAL A 218 0.62 -41.95 -1.97
N PHE A 219 0.70 -43.24 -2.29
CA PHE A 219 -0.41 -44.20 -2.12
C PHE A 219 -0.51 -44.68 -0.66
N VAL A 220 -0.87 -43.78 0.26
CA VAL A 220 -1.14 -44.16 1.66
C VAL A 220 -2.58 -44.69 1.80
N GLY A 221 -2.73 -46.00 1.67
CA GLY A 221 -3.62 -46.95 2.37
C GLY A 221 -5.06 -46.61 2.84
N ARG A 222 -5.67 -45.45 2.54
CA ARG A 222 -7.05 -45.14 2.93
C ARG A 222 -7.94 -45.02 1.70
N SER A 223 -9.03 -45.78 1.69
CA SER A 223 -9.98 -45.82 0.57
C SER A 223 -10.72 -44.50 0.40
N LEU A 224 -11.06 -44.16 -0.85
CA LEU A 224 -11.97 -43.07 -1.22
C LEU A 224 -13.26 -43.11 -0.39
N ASP A 225 -13.80 -44.30 -0.12
CA ASP A 225 -14.98 -44.52 0.71
C ASP A 225 -14.85 -43.96 2.13
N THR A 226 -13.63 -43.97 2.70
CA THR A 226 -13.36 -43.42 4.03
C THR A 226 -13.51 -41.90 4.02
N TYR A 227 -13.00 -41.23 3.00
CA TYR A 227 -13.11 -39.78 2.85
C TYR A 227 -14.54 -39.35 2.57
N ILE A 228 -15.25 -40.08 1.71
CA ILE A 228 -16.70 -39.87 1.48
C ILE A 228 -17.49 -40.04 2.79
N SER A 229 -17.15 -41.04 3.61
CA SER A 229 -17.82 -41.24 4.91
C SER A 229 -17.57 -40.10 5.89
N LYS A 230 -16.39 -39.48 5.86
CA LYS A 230 -16.08 -38.30 6.69
C LYS A 230 -16.78 -37.05 6.20
N LEU A 231 -16.78 -36.80 4.89
CA LEU A 231 -17.51 -35.67 4.29
C LEU A 231 -19.01 -35.75 4.59
N ARG A 232 -19.62 -36.95 4.48
CA ARG A 232 -21.02 -37.17 4.88
C ARG A 232 -21.31 -36.81 6.33
N LYS A 233 -20.38 -37.06 7.25
CA LYS A 233 -20.55 -36.67 8.66
C LYS A 233 -20.46 -35.16 8.84
N LYS A 234 -19.55 -34.50 8.11
CA LYS A 234 -19.33 -33.05 8.19
C LYS A 234 -20.46 -32.24 7.56
N LEU A 235 -21.08 -32.76 6.51
CA LEU A 235 -22.21 -32.14 5.79
C LEU A 235 -23.58 -32.53 6.37
N LYS A 236 -23.64 -33.26 7.48
CA LYS A 236 -24.89 -33.82 8.03
C LYS A 236 -25.84 -32.75 8.59
N LEU A 237 -25.33 -31.56 8.93
CA LEU A 237 -26.16 -30.50 9.55
C LEU A 237 -27.16 -29.91 8.56
N ASP A 238 -26.88 -30.02 7.25
CA ASP A 238 -27.82 -29.64 6.20
C ASP A 238 -28.50 -30.88 5.61
N SER A 239 -29.80 -31.01 5.87
CA SER A 239 -30.62 -32.09 5.31
C SER A 239 -30.84 -31.98 3.80
N SER A 240 -30.59 -30.82 3.19
CA SER A 240 -30.71 -30.60 1.74
C SER A 240 -29.53 -31.16 0.94
N ILE A 241 -28.43 -31.50 1.63
CA ILE A 241 -27.20 -31.97 1.01
C ILE A 241 -27.00 -33.46 1.26
N LYS A 242 -26.66 -34.20 0.21
CA LYS A 242 -26.37 -35.62 0.33
C LYS A 242 -25.31 -36.05 -0.68
N ILE A 243 -24.30 -36.76 -0.21
CA ILE A 243 -23.37 -37.46 -1.11
C ILE A 243 -23.92 -38.87 -1.35
N SER A 244 -24.52 -39.11 -2.52
CA SER A 244 -25.07 -40.42 -2.91
C SER A 244 -24.00 -41.30 -3.58
N ASN A 245 -24.12 -42.61 -3.42
CA ASN A 245 -23.28 -43.59 -4.11
C ASN A 245 -24.05 -44.10 -5.32
N VAL A 246 -23.48 -43.91 -6.52
CA VAL A 246 -24.01 -44.45 -7.77
C VAL A 246 -23.29 -45.76 -8.04
N HIS A 247 -23.97 -46.87 -7.75
CA HIS A 247 -23.38 -48.21 -7.76
C HIS A 247 -22.69 -48.52 -9.10
N GLY A 248 -21.43 -48.97 -9.03
CA GLY A 248 -20.62 -49.29 -10.20
C GLY A 248 -20.07 -48.10 -10.99
N VAL A 249 -20.38 -46.85 -10.60
CA VAL A 249 -19.97 -45.65 -11.36
C VAL A 249 -19.15 -44.69 -10.49
N GLY A 250 -19.66 -44.27 -9.33
CA GLY A 250 -19.02 -43.18 -8.59
C GLY A 250 -19.87 -42.54 -7.51
N TYR A 251 -19.60 -41.27 -7.27
CA TYR A 251 -20.29 -40.47 -6.26
C TYR A 251 -20.89 -39.23 -6.86
N LYS A 252 -21.99 -38.77 -6.25
CA LYS A 252 -22.70 -37.58 -6.66
C LYS A 252 -23.01 -36.74 -5.42
N LEU A 253 -22.67 -35.45 -5.48
CA LEU A 253 -23.08 -34.47 -4.48
C LEU A 253 -24.44 -33.92 -4.89
N GLU A 254 -25.46 -34.23 -4.12
CA GLU A 254 -26.84 -33.81 -4.35
C GLU A 254 -27.14 -32.63 -3.44
N VAL A 255 -27.62 -31.55 -4.04
CA VAL A 255 -28.10 -30.36 -3.31
C VAL A 255 -29.53 -30.11 -3.79
N GLN A 256 -30.48 -30.19 -2.86
CA GLN A 256 -31.88 -29.84 -3.11
C GLN A 256 -32.07 -28.36 -2.78
N VAL A 257 -32.41 -27.57 -3.79
CA VAL A 257 -32.76 -26.14 -3.65
C VAL A 257 -34.17 -26.01 -3.07
#